data_AF-A0AAD4C5K8-F1
#
_entry.id   AF-A0AAD4C5K8-F1
#
_cell.length_a   1.000
_cell.length_b   1.000
_cell.length_c   1.000
_cell.angle_alpha   90.00
_cell.angle_beta   90.00
_cell.angle_gamma   90.00
#
_symmetry.space_group_name_H-M   'P 1'
#
loop_
_entity.id
_entity.type
_entity.pdbx_description
1 polymer ?
#
loop_
_entity_poly.entity_id
_entity_poly.type
_entity_poly.pdbx_seq_one_letter_code
_entity_poly.pdbx_strand_id
1 'polypeptide(L)'
;MQTSYIDEAQDNLLIDAFCDTALETISAGSFFRFDDLKAFMYRIEQDQSTHLIQDRSVTDPTTFQLAINYRLHGGIVNCAHTIIERITHFWPHAIDGLQPEHGIVDGLKPVFFRGWDQDTVRYEQFLFGKSGSRITFGSQQCIIVRDDEAVEKLRKEVGEIGLIMTLYDSKGLEFNDVLLYNFFEDSAVDVSRWRVLLNHMEGEVDGQDLAKVHAPSFSRDEGRFAAVCSELKLLYMGITRARKNLWIFDKSDKSEPMRVRDIHCFLTTDDLDFAQSGPKLYPWHRCSAPCRVSEDEWESFGHDLFKHKRYPQAMHCFARASLPRMVAICEAFHLRELARAKVGVAPPKAQQDAFLTAADAFVASAEDAPPGNGKLQYYRNAAECYVRAGDDRKAADAYLDAKDYD
;
A
#
# COMPACT_ATOMS: atom_id res chain seq x y z
N MET A 1 17.92 24.60 19.88
CA MET A 1 16.72 24.37 19.05
C MET A 1 16.68 22.89 18.75
N GLN A 2 15.61 22.23 19.18
CA GLN A 2 15.34 20.84 18.84
C GLN A 2 14.49 20.88 17.57
N THR A 3 14.92 20.19 16.51
CA THR A 3 14.21 20.15 15.22
C THR A 3 13.47 18.82 15.15
N SER A 4 12.15 18.88 15.00
CA SER A 4 11.29 17.70 14.81
C SER A 4 10.90 17.57 13.34
N TYR A 5 10.87 16.34 12.83
CA TYR A 5 10.45 16.02 11.47
C TYR A 5 9.26 15.05 11.55
N ILE A 6 8.22 15.33 10.77
CA ILE A 6 7.03 14.47 10.66
C ILE A 6 6.95 14.03 9.21
N ASP A 7 7.04 12.71 9.00
CA ASP A 7 6.78 12.09 7.70
C ASP A 7 5.32 11.64 7.62
N GLU A 8 4.78 11.49 6.42
CA GLU A 8 3.39 11.06 6.18
C GLU A 8 2.34 11.89 6.96
N ALA A 9 2.56 13.21 7.11
CA ALA A 9 1.77 14.06 8.00
C ALA A 9 0.25 14.01 7.76
N GLN A 10 -0.20 13.72 6.54
CA GLN A 10 -1.62 13.58 6.19
C GLN A 10 -2.30 12.38 6.83
N ASP A 11 -1.55 11.36 7.27
CA ASP A 11 -2.08 10.15 7.88
C ASP A 11 -2.30 10.26 9.39
N ASN A 12 -1.75 11.30 9.99
CA ASN A 12 -1.99 11.67 11.36
C ASN A 12 -3.33 12.41 11.46
N LEU A 13 -4.01 12.30 12.60
CA LEU A 13 -5.06 13.26 12.89
C LEU A 13 -4.44 14.65 12.99
N LEU A 14 -5.19 15.68 12.61
CA LEU A 14 -4.73 17.07 12.63
C LEU A 14 -4.25 17.50 14.04
N ILE A 15 -4.73 16.83 15.10
CA ILE A 15 -4.28 17.01 16.49
C ILE A 15 -2.99 16.22 16.82
N ASP A 16 -2.80 15.05 16.23
CA ASP A 16 -1.63 14.19 16.46
C ASP A 16 -0.38 14.74 15.77
N ALA A 17 -0.55 15.50 14.68
CA ALA A 17 0.55 16.24 14.05
C ALA A 17 1.17 17.32 14.97
N PHE A 18 0.52 17.67 16.09
CA PHE A 18 0.98 18.69 17.03
C PHE A 18 1.56 18.11 18.33
N CYS A 19 1.15 16.91 18.74
CA CYS A 19 1.70 16.25 19.91
C CYS A 19 2.83 15.31 19.46
N ASP A 20 4.05 15.56 19.92
CA ASP A 20 5.26 14.72 19.72
C ASP A 20 5.09 13.24 20.16
N THR A 21 3.90 12.83 20.61
CA THR A 21 3.46 11.45 20.71
C THR A 21 2.89 10.98 19.38
N ALA A 22 3.76 10.62 18.44
CA ALA A 22 3.40 9.79 17.30
C ALA A 22 3.02 8.38 17.79
N LEU A 23 1.81 8.23 18.34
CA LEU A 23 1.11 6.97 18.21
C LEU A 23 0.80 6.87 16.71
N GLU A 24 1.53 6.00 16.00
CA GLU A 24 1.30 5.61 14.60
C GLU A 24 -0.12 5.02 14.48
N THR A 25 -1.13 5.86 14.59
CA THR A 25 -2.53 5.52 14.38
C THR A 25 -2.78 5.98 12.98
N ILE A 26 -2.61 5.07 12.00
CA ILE A 26 -3.04 5.30 10.63
C ILE A 26 -4.53 5.61 10.71
N SER A 27 -4.89 6.89 10.68
CA SER A 27 -6.29 7.28 10.71
C SER A 27 -6.84 7.07 9.32
N ALA A 28 -7.56 5.96 9.13
CA ALA A 28 -8.36 5.74 7.94
C ALA A 28 -9.31 6.94 7.75
N GLY A 29 -8.97 7.84 6.83
CA GLY A 29 -9.80 8.98 6.47
C GLY A 29 -9.42 10.35 7.02
N SER A 30 -8.16 10.57 7.44
CA SER A 30 -7.64 11.93 7.55
C SER A 30 -7.49 12.54 6.14
N PHE A 31 -8.49 13.29 5.69
CA PHE A 31 -8.53 13.94 4.37
C PHE A 31 -8.38 15.46 4.51
N PHE A 32 -7.36 15.94 5.19
CA PHE A 32 -7.07 17.38 5.19
C PHE A 32 -6.06 17.73 4.09
N ARG A 33 -6.24 18.92 3.52
CA ARG A 33 -5.28 19.49 2.57
C ARG A 33 -4.11 20.11 3.33
N PHE A 34 -2.92 20.11 2.75
CA PHE A 34 -1.78 20.81 3.33
C PHE A 34 -2.07 22.30 3.55
N ASP A 35 -2.89 22.91 2.68
CA ASP A 35 -3.40 24.26 2.89
C ASP A 35 -4.21 24.38 4.20
N ASP A 36 -5.02 23.38 4.54
CA ASP A 36 -5.83 23.37 5.76
C ASP A 36 -4.94 23.19 7.00
N LEU A 37 -3.90 22.34 6.93
CA LEU A 37 -2.90 22.18 7.99
C LEU A 37 -2.11 23.48 8.19
N LYS A 38 -1.67 24.11 7.11
CA LYS A 38 -0.94 25.38 7.13
C LYS A 38 -1.77 26.47 7.79
N ALA A 39 -3.03 26.61 7.37
CA ALA A 39 -3.94 27.59 7.94
C ALA A 39 -4.22 27.30 9.43
N PHE A 40 -4.30 26.03 9.82
CA PHE A 40 -4.45 25.63 11.22
C PHE A 40 -3.23 25.98 12.07
N MET A 41 -2.02 25.61 11.62
CA MET A 41 -0.77 25.91 12.31
C MET A 41 -0.57 27.41 12.49
N TYR A 42 -0.80 28.19 11.44
CA TYR A 42 -0.73 29.65 11.50
C TYR A 42 -1.68 30.23 12.56
N ARG A 43 -2.94 29.76 12.62
CA ARG A 43 -3.92 30.23 13.61
C ARG A 43 -3.49 29.92 15.04
N ILE A 44 -2.89 28.75 15.30
CA ILE A 44 -2.39 28.39 16.63
C ILE A 44 -1.22 29.28 17.03
N GLU A 45 -0.25 29.48 16.14
CA GLU A 45 0.90 30.34 16.43
C GLU A 45 0.47 31.79 16.70
N GLN A 46 -0.51 32.27 15.94
CA GLN A 46 -1.13 33.58 16.15
C GLN A 46 -1.79 33.68 17.52
N ASP A 47 -2.62 32.71 17.91
CA ASP A 47 -3.26 32.70 19.23
C ASP A 47 -2.23 32.68 20.38
N GLN A 48 -1.21 31.82 20.28
CA GLN A 48 -0.12 31.74 21.27
C GLN A 48 0.69 33.04 21.37
N SER A 49 0.95 33.72 20.25
CA SER A 49 1.63 35.01 20.25
C SER A 49 0.83 36.11 20.95
N THR A 50 -0.51 36.03 20.96
CA THR A 50 -1.36 37.00 21.65
C THR A 50 -1.46 36.76 23.16
N HIS A 51 -1.24 35.52 23.61
CA HIS A 51 -1.39 35.11 25.01
C HIS A 51 -0.06 34.97 25.79
N LEU A 52 1.10 34.92 25.13
CA LEU A 52 2.42 34.87 25.76
C LEU A 52 3.12 36.24 25.73
N ILE A 53 3.78 36.62 26.82
CA ILE A 53 4.43 37.95 27.03
C ILE A 53 5.65 38.19 26.10
N GLN A 54 6.03 37.21 25.30
CA GLN A 54 7.13 37.35 24.33
C GLN A 54 6.56 37.67 22.94
N ASP A 55 6.99 38.81 22.41
CA ASP A 55 6.73 39.31 21.06
C ASP A 55 7.35 38.35 20.03
N ARG A 56 6.67 37.22 19.78
CA ARG A 56 7.11 36.18 18.85
C ARG A 56 6.49 36.52 17.50
N SER A 57 7.33 36.92 16.55
CA SER A 57 6.89 37.17 15.18
C SER A 57 6.39 35.87 14.54
N VAL A 58 5.07 35.74 14.38
CA VAL A 58 4.45 34.62 13.65
C VAL A 58 4.87 34.73 12.19
N THR A 59 5.44 33.65 11.66
CA THR A 59 5.94 33.61 10.28
C THR A 59 5.09 32.64 9.50
N ASP A 60 4.70 33.01 8.28
CA ASP A 60 3.92 32.11 7.43
C ASP A 60 4.72 30.83 7.11
N PRO A 61 4.13 29.64 7.24
CA PRO A 61 4.81 28.41 6.89
C PRO A 61 5.21 28.41 5.40
N THR A 62 6.47 28.12 5.11
CA THR A 62 6.96 28.03 3.73
C THR A 62 6.66 26.67 3.13
N THR A 63 6.19 26.63 1.89
CA THR A 63 5.90 25.40 1.16
C THR A 63 6.74 25.33 -0.11
N PHE A 64 7.28 24.17 -0.42
CA PHE A 64 7.93 23.89 -1.70
C PHE A 64 7.49 22.51 -2.19
N GLN A 65 7.39 22.34 -3.50
CA GLN A 65 6.93 21.10 -4.13
C GLN A 65 8.08 20.40 -4.85
N LEU A 66 8.13 19.08 -4.74
CA LEU A 66 9.09 18.23 -5.45
C LEU A 66 8.42 17.64 -6.69
N ALA A 67 8.67 18.24 -7.86
CA ALA A 67 8.00 17.86 -9.11
C ALA A 67 8.76 16.79 -9.93
N ILE A 68 9.95 16.37 -9.51
CA ILE A 68 10.76 15.39 -10.23
C ILE A 68 10.65 14.03 -9.54
N ASN A 69 10.15 13.04 -10.28
CA ASN A 69 10.01 11.67 -9.80
C ASN A 69 11.20 10.81 -10.25
N TYR A 70 12.01 10.40 -9.27
CA TYR A 70 13.18 9.53 -9.46
C TYR A 70 12.86 8.04 -9.31
N ARG A 71 11.66 7.70 -8.80
CA ARG A 71 11.29 6.36 -8.36
C ARG A 71 10.51 5.60 -9.42
N LEU A 72 9.54 6.28 -10.04
CA LEU A 72 8.59 5.75 -11.01
C LEU A 72 9.07 6.04 -12.44
N HIS A 73 8.85 5.08 -13.33
CA HIS A 73 9.00 5.29 -14.76
C HIS A 73 7.93 6.24 -15.33
N GLY A 74 8.28 7.00 -16.37
CA GLY A 74 7.48 8.08 -16.94
C GLY A 74 6.07 7.65 -17.37
N GLY A 75 5.90 6.45 -17.93
CA GLY A 75 4.57 5.92 -18.27
C GLY A 75 3.64 5.78 -17.07
N ILE A 76 4.17 5.40 -15.90
CA ILE A 76 3.41 5.27 -14.65
C ILE A 76 3.15 6.66 -14.04
N VAL A 77 4.14 7.56 -14.06
CA VAL A 77 3.98 8.95 -13.61
C VAL A 77 2.87 9.65 -14.39
N ASN A 78 2.88 9.53 -15.72
CA ASN A 78 1.85 10.13 -16.59
C ASN A 78 0.46 9.55 -16.30
N CYS A 79 0.37 8.24 -16.08
CA CYS A 79 -0.89 7.59 -15.67
C CYS A 79 -1.41 8.14 -14.35
N ALA A 80 -0.54 8.20 -13.32
CA ALA A 80 -0.88 8.74 -12.01
C ALA A 80 -1.31 10.22 -12.10
N HIS A 81 -0.64 11.00 -12.94
CA HIS A 81 -0.98 12.40 -13.18
C HIS A 81 -2.40 12.57 -13.72
N THR A 82 -2.80 11.79 -14.72
CA THR A 82 -4.17 11.87 -15.25
C THR A 82 -5.23 11.47 -14.22
N ILE A 83 -4.94 10.56 -13.29
CA ILE A 83 -5.84 10.30 -12.15
C ILE A 83 -6.00 11.55 -11.28
N ILE A 84 -4.91 12.24 -10.96
CA ILE A 84 -4.93 13.49 -10.20
C ILE A 84 -5.72 14.58 -10.95
N GLU A 85 -5.51 14.76 -12.26
CA GLU A 85 -6.28 15.71 -13.07
C GLU A 85 -7.79 15.46 -13.03
N ARG A 86 -8.20 14.18 -13.00
CA ARG A 86 -9.62 13.81 -12.88
C ARG A 86 -10.17 14.15 -11.50
N ILE A 87 -9.39 13.86 -10.45
CA ILE A 87 -9.78 14.23 -9.08
C ILE A 87 -9.91 15.75 -8.96
N THR A 88 -8.94 16.53 -9.45
CA THR A 88 -8.99 17.99 -9.37
C THR A 88 -10.09 18.59 -10.24
N HIS A 89 -10.43 17.97 -11.38
CA HIS A 89 -11.52 18.44 -12.23
C HIS A 89 -12.90 18.25 -11.58
N PHE A 90 -13.21 17.04 -11.11
CA PHE A 90 -14.51 16.73 -10.52
C PHE A 90 -14.61 17.21 -9.07
N TRP A 91 -13.54 17.08 -8.28
CA TRP A 91 -13.51 17.46 -6.86
C TRP A 91 -12.31 18.38 -6.57
N PRO A 92 -12.34 19.65 -7.02
CA PRO A 92 -11.22 20.60 -6.90
C PRO A 92 -10.80 20.88 -5.45
N HIS A 93 -11.68 20.63 -4.49
CA HIS A 93 -11.41 20.80 -3.06
C HIS A 93 -11.01 19.51 -2.34
N ALA A 94 -10.91 18.37 -3.04
CA ALA A 94 -10.61 17.09 -2.41
C ALA A 94 -9.11 16.81 -2.21
N ILE A 95 -8.23 17.51 -2.94
CA ILE A 95 -6.77 17.42 -2.83
C ILE A 95 -6.13 18.79 -3.05
N ASP A 96 -4.87 18.96 -2.62
CA ASP A 96 -4.08 20.17 -2.89
C ASP A 96 -3.74 20.31 -4.39
N GLY A 97 -3.64 21.56 -4.86
CA GLY A 97 -3.14 21.85 -6.20
C GLY A 97 -1.63 21.63 -6.28
N LEU A 98 -1.22 20.52 -6.89
CA LEU A 98 0.19 20.17 -7.06
C LEU A 98 0.65 20.38 -8.51
N GLN A 99 1.91 20.77 -8.67
CA GLN A 99 2.58 20.79 -9.97
C GLN A 99 2.62 19.36 -10.54
N PRO A 100 2.45 19.20 -11.87
CA PRO A 100 2.62 17.91 -12.52
C PRO A 100 3.98 17.27 -12.20
N GLU A 101 3.96 16.01 -11.77
CA GLU A 101 5.18 15.24 -11.59
C GLU A 101 5.76 14.79 -12.94
N HIS A 102 7.09 14.79 -13.03
CA HIS A 102 7.80 14.35 -14.23
C HIS A 102 8.79 13.22 -13.89
N GLY A 103 8.63 12.08 -14.54
CA GLY A 103 9.58 10.97 -14.44
C GLY A 103 10.87 11.26 -15.20
N ILE A 104 12.02 10.90 -14.63
CA ILE A 104 13.33 11.07 -15.28
C ILE A 104 13.56 10.02 -16.37
N VAL A 105 13.13 8.79 -16.09
CA VAL A 105 13.31 7.66 -16.99
C VAL A 105 12.00 7.44 -17.73
N ASP A 106 12.04 7.49 -19.05
CA ASP A 106 10.89 7.09 -19.86
C ASP A 106 10.56 5.62 -19.62
N GLY A 107 9.29 5.25 -19.71
CA GLY A 107 8.90 3.87 -19.51
C GLY A 107 7.52 3.55 -20.03
N LEU A 108 7.19 2.27 -19.99
CA LEU A 108 5.97 1.76 -20.58
C LEU A 108 4.75 2.34 -19.86
N LYS A 109 3.73 2.67 -20.64
CA LYS A 109 2.41 2.97 -20.09
C LYS A 109 1.86 1.71 -19.40
N PRO A 110 1.17 1.86 -18.26
CA PRO A 110 0.47 0.76 -17.59
C PRO A 110 -0.48 0.01 -18.55
N VAL A 111 -0.62 -1.29 -18.35
CA VAL A 111 -1.46 -2.15 -19.21
C VAL A 111 -2.74 -2.54 -18.48
N PHE A 112 -3.89 -2.30 -19.12
CA PHE A 112 -5.20 -2.74 -18.66
C PHE A 112 -5.70 -3.89 -19.53
N PHE A 113 -5.85 -5.07 -18.96
CA PHE A 113 -6.35 -6.25 -19.68
C PHE A 113 -7.87 -6.19 -19.89
N ARG A 114 -8.32 -6.45 -21.11
CA ARG A 114 -9.72 -6.45 -21.57
C ARG A 114 -10.09 -7.82 -22.17
N GLY A 115 -11.39 -8.08 -22.34
CA GLY A 115 -11.88 -9.25 -23.08
C GLY A 115 -12.18 -10.50 -22.25
N TRP A 116 -12.33 -10.37 -20.93
CA TRP A 116 -12.53 -11.49 -20.01
C TRP A 116 -13.90 -11.34 -19.36
N ASP A 117 -14.81 -12.27 -19.65
CA ASP A 117 -16.13 -12.32 -19.01
C ASP A 117 -16.02 -12.89 -17.59
N GLN A 118 -17.10 -12.88 -16.81
CA GLN A 118 -17.10 -13.44 -15.44
C GLN A 118 -17.03 -14.99 -15.42
N ASP A 119 -17.28 -15.65 -16.55
CA ASP A 119 -17.63 -17.08 -16.60
C ASP A 119 -16.54 -17.98 -17.23
N THR A 120 -15.57 -17.41 -17.95
CA THR A 120 -14.60 -18.13 -18.80
C THR A 120 -13.14 -17.94 -18.35
N VAL A 121 -12.90 -17.19 -17.28
CA VAL A 121 -11.55 -16.86 -16.79
C VAL A 121 -10.84 -18.06 -16.20
N ARG A 122 -9.77 -18.51 -16.88
CA ARG A 122 -8.70 -19.28 -16.21
C ARG A 122 -7.62 -18.31 -15.77
N TYR A 123 -7.79 -17.72 -14.59
CA TYR A 123 -6.81 -16.83 -13.98
C TYR A 123 -5.41 -17.49 -13.87
N GLU A 124 -5.39 -18.79 -13.65
CA GLU A 124 -4.18 -19.63 -13.73
C GLU A 124 -3.43 -19.46 -15.05
N GLN A 125 -4.14 -19.36 -16.18
CA GLN A 125 -3.52 -19.19 -17.50
C GLN A 125 -2.94 -17.78 -17.68
N PHE A 126 -3.52 -16.76 -17.03
CA PHE A 126 -2.97 -15.40 -17.01
C PHE A 126 -1.63 -15.36 -16.27
N LEU A 127 -1.61 -15.93 -15.05
CA LEU A 127 -0.43 -15.89 -14.20
C LEU A 127 0.68 -16.87 -14.62
N PHE A 128 0.30 -18.08 -15.04
CA PHE A 128 1.24 -19.19 -15.29
C PHE A 128 1.45 -19.49 -16.78
N GLY A 129 0.72 -18.81 -17.66
CA GLY A 129 0.73 -19.09 -19.10
C GLY A 129 0.07 -20.44 -19.45
N LYS A 130 0.12 -20.80 -20.73
CA LYS A 130 -0.47 -22.05 -21.27
C LYS A 130 0.25 -23.32 -20.82
N SER A 131 1.46 -23.20 -20.25
CA SER A 131 2.32 -24.34 -19.94
C SER A 131 1.99 -25.03 -18.62
N GLY A 132 1.12 -24.46 -17.78
CA GLY A 132 0.72 -25.05 -16.49
C GLY A 132 1.85 -25.21 -15.46
N SER A 133 3.08 -24.80 -15.78
CA SER A 133 4.19 -24.74 -14.83
C SER A 133 3.91 -23.63 -13.82
N ARG A 134 3.90 -23.94 -12.53
CA ARG A 134 3.78 -22.94 -11.46
C ARG A 134 4.96 -21.96 -11.56
N ILE A 135 4.69 -20.79 -12.14
CA ILE A 135 5.63 -19.67 -12.17
C ILE A 135 5.62 -19.04 -10.78
N THR A 136 6.79 -18.92 -10.17
CA THR A 136 6.96 -18.23 -8.89
C THR A 136 7.46 -16.82 -9.16
N PHE A 137 6.78 -15.82 -8.59
CA PHE A 137 7.17 -14.43 -8.72
C PHE A 137 8.48 -14.13 -7.99
N GLY A 138 9.20 -13.12 -8.48
CA GLY A 138 10.40 -12.60 -7.84
C GLY A 138 10.11 -11.71 -6.63
N SER A 139 11.17 -11.35 -5.89
CA SER A 139 11.07 -10.60 -4.63
C SER A 139 10.49 -9.19 -4.78
N GLN A 140 10.63 -8.56 -5.95
CA GLN A 140 10.11 -7.22 -6.24
C GLN A 140 8.89 -7.23 -7.17
N GLN A 141 8.17 -8.35 -7.20
CA GLN A 141 6.91 -8.49 -7.93
C GLN A 141 5.78 -8.72 -6.93
N CYS A 142 4.71 -7.92 -7.04
CA CYS A 142 3.62 -7.94 -6.07
C CYS A 142 2.27 -7.89 -6.74
N ILE A 143 1.34 -8.72 -6.25
CA ILE A 143 -0.09 -8.57 -6.55
C ILE A 143 -0.71 -7.75 -5.43
N ILE A 144 -1.33 -6.63 -5.81
CA ILE A 144 -2.06 -5.78 -4.89
C ILE A 144 -3.55 -6.03 -5.10
N VAL A 145 -4.21 -6.38 -4.00
CA VAL A 145 -5.66 -6.57 -3.90
C VAL A 145 -6.26 -5.53 -2.96
N ARG A 146 -7.58 -5.48 -2.89
CA ARG A 146 -8.26 -4.44 -2.12
C ARG A 146 -8.21 -4.65 -0.62
N ASP A 147 -8.55 -5.85 -0.17
CA ASP A 147 -8.74 -6.21 1.24
C ASP A 147 -8.29 -7.65 1.54
N ASP A 148 -8.33 -8.04 2.81
CA ASP A 148 -7.90 -9.35 3.28
C ASP A 148 -8.76 -10.49 2.71
N GLU A 149 -10.05 -10.25 2.43
CA GLU A 149 -10.92 -11.25 1.82
C GLU A 149 -10.44 -11.59 0.40
N ALA A 150 -10.06 -10.56 -0.38
CA ALA A 150 -9.48 -10.74 -1.69
C ALA A 150 -8.11 -11.45 -1.63
N VAL A 151 -7.29 -11.20 -0.60
CA VAL A 151 -6.03 -11.94 -0.38
C VAL A 151 -6.32 -13.43 -0.20
N GLU A 152 -7.22 -13.78 0.70
CA GLU A 152 -7.57 -15.17 1.02
C GLU A 152 -8.19 -15.90 -0.17
N LYS A 153 -9.10 -15.23 -0.88
CA LYS A 153 -9.72 -15.78 -2.09
C LYS A 153 -8.67 -16.08 -3.15
N LEU A 154 -7.79 -15.13 -3.41
CA LEU A 154 -6.74 -15.29 -4.40
C LEU A 154 -5.78 -16.40 -4.01
N ARG A 155 -5.32 -16.44 -2.76
CA ARG A 155 -4.43 -17.51 -2.25
C ARG A 155 -5.04 -18.90 -2.39
N LYS A 156 -6.36 -19.05 -2.21
CA LYS A 156 -7.04 -20.35 -2.44
C LYS A 156 -7.03 -20.78 -3.90
N GLU A 157 -7.11 -19.83 -4.83
CA GLU A 157 -7.14 -20.11 -6.27
C GLU A 157 -5.75 -20.43 -6.81
N VAL A 158 -4.71 -19.68 -6.41
CA VAL A 158 -3.38 -19.78 -7.05
C VAL A 158 -2.26 -20.28 -6.16
N GLY A 159 -2.49 -20.37 -4.85
CA GLY A 159 -1.52 -20.83 -3.86
C GLY A 159 -0.41 -19.80 -3.58
N GLU A 160 0.69 -20.29 -3.01
CA GLU A 160 1.84 -19.49 -2.60
C GLU A 160 2.77 -19.16 -3.79
N ILE A 161 2.32 -18.23 -4.63
CA ILE A 161 2.99 -17.87 -5.89
C ILE A 161 3.96 -16.69 -5.74
N GLY A 162 3.79 -15.90 -4.68
CA GLY A 162 4.62 -14.75 -4.36
C GLY A 162 3.91 -13.81 -3.39
N LEU A 163 4.29 -12.53 -3.45
CA LEU A 163 3.73 -11.50 -2.57
C LEU A 163 2.34 -11.07 -3.06
N ILE A 164 1.34 -11.31 -2.21
CA ILE A 164 -0.03 -10.81 -2.35
C ILE A 164 -0.29 -9.92 -1.14
N MET A 165 -0.61 -8.65 -1.37
CA MET A 165 -0.78 -7.63 -0.32
C MET A 165 -2.04 -6.82 -0.55
N THR A 166 -2.65 -6.32 0.53
CA THR A 166 -3.71 -5.34 0.40
C THR A 166 -3.14 -3.98 -0.02
N LEU A 167 -4.00 -3.10 -0.53
CA LEU A 167 -3.67 -1.71 -0.79
C LEU A 167 -3.05 -1.03 0.44
N TYR A 168 -3.62 -1.26 1.63
CA TYR A 168 -3.12 -0.69 2.89
C TYR A 168 -1.78 -1.28 3.31
N ASP A 169 -1.59 -2.59 3.16
CA ASP A 169 -0.32 -3.23 3.49
C ASP A 169 0.80 -2.76 2.56
N SER A 170 0.49 -2.46 1.31
CA SER A 170 1.46 -1.96 0.33
C SER A 170 1.93 -0.52 0.57
N LYS A 171 1.30 0.20 1.50
CA LYS A 171 1.63 1.59 1.80
C LYS A 171 3.08 1.72 2.31
N GLY A 172 3.78 2.75 1.83
CA GLY A 172 5.20 2.98 2.11
C GLY A 172 6.15 2.04 1.35
N LEU A 173 5.63 1.02 0.66
CA LEU A 173 6.43 0.07 -0.11
C LEU A 173 6.39 0.38 -1.61
N GLU A 174 7.41 -0.10 -2.32
CA GLU A 174 7.51 0.01 -3.77
C GLU A 174 8.04 -1.29 -4.37
N PHE A 175 7.51 -1.65 -5.54
CA PHE A 175 7.83 -2.87 -6.25
C PHE A 175 8.22 -2.53 -7.69
N ASN A 176 9.06 -3.34 -8.32
CA ASN A 176 9.38 -3.12 -9.74
C ASN A 176 8.15 -3.39 -10.61
N ASP A 177 7.46 -4.48 -10.30
CA ASP A 177 6.36 -5.04 -11.08
C ASP A 177 5.14 -5.19 -10.18
N VAL A 178 4.02 -4.55 -10.55
CA VAL A 178 2.77 -4.61 -9.78
C VAL A 178 1.61 -5.04 -10.66
N LEU A 179 0.83 -6.00 -10.16
CA LEU A 179 -0.47 -6.34 -10.70
C LEU A 179 -1.56 -5.84 -9.74
N LEU A 180 -2.37 -4.88 -10.17
CA LEU A 180 -3.62 -4.55 -9.49
C LEU A 180 -4.68 -5.58 -9.91
N TYR A 181 -5.17 -6.34 -8.94
CA TYR A 181 -6.12 -7.42 -9.19
C TYR A 181 -7.49 -7.07 -8.62
N ASN A 182 -8.51 -7.09 -9.48
CA ASN A 182 -9.93 -6.90 -9.15
C ASN A 182 -10.24 -5.64 -8.33
N PHE A 183 -9.45 -4.58 -8.53
CA PHE A 183 -9.60 -3.30 -7.81
C PHE A 183 -11.02 -2.74 -7.88
N PHE A 184 -11.63 -2.74 -9.07
CA PHE A 184 -12.97 -2.24 -9.33
C PHE A 184 -14.02 -3.28 -8.96
N GLU A 185 -13.81 -4.56 -9.27
CA GLU A 185 -14.73 -5.63 -8.87
C GLU A 185 -15.03 -5.59 -7.36
N ASP A 186 -13.97 -5.50 -6.55
CA ASP A 186 -14.05 -5.50 -5.10
C ASP A 186 -14.45 -4.11 -4.54
N SER A 187 -14.66 -3.11 -5.41
CA SER A 187 -15.15 -1.79 -5.02
C SER A 187 -16.61 -1.81 -4.57
N ALA A 188 -16.91 -1.11 -3.48
CA ALA A 188 -18.29 -0.88 -3.03
C ALA A 188 -19.08 0.07 -3.96
N VAL A 189 -18.38 0.76 -4.88
CA VAL A 189 -18.99 1.70 -5.82
C VAL A 189 -19.57 0.96 -7.01
N ASP A 190 -20.85 1.20 -7.28
CA ASP A 190 -21.56 0.60 -8.41
C ASP A 190 -21.13 1.20 -9.77
N VAL A 191 -21.37 0.45 -10.84
CA VAL A 191 -21.04 0.84 -12.22
C VAL A 191 -21.67 2.20 -12.58
N SER A 192 -22.89 2.47 -12.13
CA SER A 192 -23.59 3.71 -12.49
C SER A 192 -22.85 4.95 -12.00
N ARG A 193 -22.23 4.88 -10.82
CA ARG A 193 -21.43 5.99 -10.27
C ARG A 193 -20.08 6.11 -10.97
N TRP A 194 -19.40 5.00 -11.27
CA TRP A 194 -18.14 5.01 -12.01
C TRP A 194 -18.25 5.68 -13.38
N ARG A 195 -19.40 5.54 -14.04
CA ARG A 195 -19.68 6.18 -15.34
C ARG A 195 -19.68 7.71 -15.31
N VAL A 196 -19.64 8.34 -14.13
CA VAL A 196 -19.48 9.81 -14.03
C VAL A 196 -18.18 10.29 -14.65
N LEU A 197 -17.14 9.44 -14.67
CA LEU A 197 -15.85 9.76 -15.27
C LEU A 197 -15.93 9.94 -16.80
N LEU A 198 -17.00 9.44 -17.43
CA LEU A 198 -17.24 9.61 -18.85
C LEU A 198 -17.66 11.05 -19.21
N ASN A 199 -18.14 11.86 -18.25
CA ASN A 199 -18.56 13.25 -18.49
C ASN A 199 -17.43 14.17 -18.98
N HIS A 200 -16.18 13.78 -18.75
CA HIS A 200 -14.99 14.55 -19.10
C HIS A 200 -14.24 13.93 -20.29
N MET A 201 -14.89 13.10 -21.10
CA MET A 201 -14.24 12.48 -22.24
C MET A 201 -14.75 13.05 -23.56
N GLU A 202 -13.80 13.48 -24.39
CA GLU A 202 -14.02 13.84 -25.78
C GLU A 202 -13.38 12.75 -26.65
N GLY A 203 -14.10 12.24 -27.64
CA GLY A 203 -13.57 11.25 -28.60
C GLY A 203 -14.54 10.12 -28.97
N GLU A 204 -14.01 9.09 -29.64
CA GLU A 204 -14.77 7.91 -30.09
C GLU A 204 -14.13 6.62 -29.54
N VAL A 205 -14.94 5.72 -28.96
CA VAL A 205 -14.54 4.37 -28.56
C VAL A 205 -15.30 3.36 -29.39
N ASP A 206 -14.58 2.48 -30.08
CA ASP A 206 -15.17 1.40 -30.89
C ASP A 206 -16.24 1.89 -31.88
N GLY A 207 -16.06 3.11 -32.42
CA GLY A 207 -16.99 3.76 -33.34
C GLY A 207 -18.20 4.43 -32.68
N GLN A 208 -18.25 4.49 -31.34
CA GLN A 208 -19.26 5.24 -30.58
C GLN A 208 -18.67 6.56 -30.09
N ASP A 209 -19.32 7.66 -30.47
CA ASP A 209 -19.07 9.00 -29.95
C ASP A 209 -19.35 9.02 -28.43
N LEU A 210 -18.30 9.28 -27.64
CA LEU A 210 -18.35 9.31 -26.18
C LEU A 210 -19.31 10.39 -25.67
N ALA A 211 -19.54 11.47 -26.44
CA ALA A 211 -20.53 12.49 -26.11
C ALA A 211 -21.98 11.96 -26.16
N LYS A 212 -22.21 10.80 -26.79
CA LYS A 212 -23.51 10.12 -26.86
C LYS A 212 -23.65 8.97 -25.87
N VAL A 213 -22.57 8.61 -25.17
CA VAL A 213 -22.60 7.55 -24.16
C VAL A 213 -23.32 8.07 -22.93
N HIS A 214 -24.33 7.32 -22.45
CA HIS A 214 -25.11 7.75 -21.29
C HIS A 214 -24.24 7.77 -20.03
N ALA A 215 -23.98 8.97 -19.52
CA ALA A 215 -23.25 9.21 -18.28
C ALA A 215 -24.12 10.02 -17.30
N PRO A 216 -24.06 9.74 -15.99
CA PRO A 216 -24.80 10.52 -15.02
C PRO A 216 -24.17 11.92 -14.88
N SER A 217 -24.99 12.97 -14.79
CA SER A 217 -24.50 14.35 -14.66
C SER A 217 -23.88 14.60 -13.29
N PHE A 218 -22.59 14.95 -13.25
CA PHE A 218 -21.87 15.28 -12.01
C PHE A 218 -22.47 16.49 -11.28
N SER A 219 -22.75 17.58 -12.02
CA SER A 219 -23.20 18.86 -11.45
C SER A 219 -24.57 18.83 -10.78
N ARG A 220 -25.36 17.77 -10.96
CA ARG A 220 -26.67 17.63 -10.32
C ARG A 220 -26.59 17.07 -8.90
N ASP A 221 -25.54 16.31 -8.58
CA ASP A 221 -25.41 15.61 -7.30
C ASP A 221 -23.94 15.22 -7.03
N GLU A 222 -23.09 16.20 -6.72
CA GLU A 222 -21.67 15.98 -6.46
C GLU A 222 -21.44 15.01 -5.28
N GLY A 223 -22.30 15.09 -4.26
CA GLY A 223 -22.24 14.27 -3.06
C GLY A 223 -22.43 12.78 -3.35
N ARG A 224 -23.30 12.43 -4.30
CA ARG A 224 -23.50 11.03 -4.74
C ARG A 224 -22.21 10.39 -5.27
N PHE A 225 -21.33 11.17 -5.89
CA PHE A 225 -20.10 10.68 -6.49
C PHE A 225 -18.88 10.79 -5.57
N ALA A 226 -19.03 11.30 -4.33
CA ALA A 226 -17.92 11.42 -3.39
C ALA A 226 -17.15 10.10 -3.18
N ALA A 227 -17.84 8.97 -3.19
CA ALA A 227 -17.21 7.66 -3.10
C ALA A 227 -16.25 7.38 -4.28
N VAL A 228 -16.57 7.82 -5.51
CA VAL A 228 -15.69 7.69 -6.68
C VAL A 228 -14.39 8.48 -6.46
N CYS A 229 -14.46 9.64 -5.82
CA CYS A 229 -13.25 10.40 -5.45
C CYS A 229 -12.34 9.57 -4.54
N SER A 230 -12.89 8.96 -3.49
CA SER A 230 -12.15 8.07 -2.60
C SER A 230 -11.54 6.89 -3.33
N GLU A 231 -12.27 6.28 -4.27
CA GLU A 231 -11.76 5.20 -5.11
C GLU A 231 -10.60 5.63 -6.01
N LEU A 232 -10.68 6.82 -6.63
CA LEU A 232 -9.59 7.33 -7.46
C LEU A 232 -8.32 7.60 -6.63
N LYS A 233 -8.46 8.06 -5.38
CA LYS A 233 -7.34 8.21 -4.45
C LYS A 233 -6.68 6.86 -4.14
N LEU A 234 -7.49 5.82 -3.90
CA LEU A 234 -7.00 4.45 -3.69
C LEU A 234 -6.33 3.89 -4.95
N LEU A 235 -6.89 4.16 -6.13
CA LEU A 235 -6.30 3.74 -7.40
C LEU A 235 -4.94 4.41 -7.63
N TYR A 236 -4.83 5.72 -7.37
CA TYR A 236 -3.57 6.45 -7.41
C TYR A 236 -2.53 5.84 -6.46
N MET A 237 -2.93 5.49 -5.23
CA MET A 237 -2.05 4.81 -4.27
C MET A 237 -1.54 3.48 -4.83
N GLY A 238 -2.41 2.66 -5.44
CA GLY A 238 -2.04 1.39 -6.06
C GLY A 238 -1.11 1.56 -7.28
N ILE A 239 -1.39 2.52 -8.17
CA ILE A 239 -0.56 2.83 -9.35
C ILE A 239 0.86 3.21 -8.91
N THR A 240 0.98 4.06 -7.89
CA THR A 240 2.27 4.58 -7.41
C THR A 240 3.09 3.56 -6.61
N ARG A 241 2.58 2.33 -6.39
CA ARG A 241 3.41 1.24 -5.84
C ARG A 241 4.38 0.65 -6.87
N ALA A 242 4.12 0.88 -8.16
CA ALA A 242 4.84 0.25 -9.26
C ALA A 242 5.97 1.15 -9.81
N ARG A 243 7.22 0.68 -9.79
CA ARG A 243 8.37 1.46 -10.27
C ARG A 243 8.60 1.32 -11.76
N LYS A 244 8.53 0.10 -12.30
CA LYS A 244 8.90 -0.21 -13.70
C LYS A 244 7.71 -0.56 -14.57
N ASN A 245 6.87 -1.50 -14.10
CA ASN A 245 5.75 -2.04 -14.86
C ASN A 245 4.51 -2.16 -13.99
N LEU A 246 3.37 -1.78 -14.55
CA LEU A 246 2.07 -1.86 -13.91
C LEU A 246 1.08 -2.56 -14.84
N TRP A 247 0.38 -3.54 -14.27
CA TRP A 247 -0.71 -4.25 -14.92
C TRP A 247 -1.97 -4.13 -14.09
N ILE A 248 -3.12 -4.00 -14.76
CA ILE A 248 -4.43 -4.01 -14.14
C ILE A 248 -5.23 -5.16 -14.75
N PHE A 249 -5.64 -6.09 -13.90
CA PHE A 249 -6.57 -7.15 -14.23
C PHE A 249 -7.84 -6.93 -13.42
N ASP A 250 -8.96 -6.71 -14.10
CA ASP A 250 -10.25 -6.54 -13.46
C ASP A 250 -11.35 -7.17 -14.31
N LYS A 251 -12.13 -8.07 -13.70
CA LYS A 251 -13.21 -8.80 -14.37
C LYS A 251 -14.55 -8.07 -14.35
N SER A 252 -14.64 -6.92 -13.69
CA SER A 252 -15.89 -6.19 -13.51
C SER A 252 -16.15 -5.21 -14.63
N ASP A 253 -17.42 -5.02 -14.95
CA ASP A 253 -17.86 -3.91 -15.79
C ASP A 253 -17.68 -2.55 -15.11
N LYS A 254 -17.48 -2.52 -13.78
CA LYS A 254 -17.15 -1.29 -13.02
C LYS A 254 -15.90 -0.61 -13.55
N SER A 255 -14.98 -1.37 -14.15
CA SER A 255 -13.75 -0.86 -14.74
C SER A 255 -13.93 -0.22 -16.12
N GLU A 256 -15.08 -0.39 -16.79
CA GLU A 256 -15.32 0.08 -18.16
C GLU A 256 -14.98 1.55 -18.36
N PRO A 257 -15.39 2.48 -17.47
CA PRO A 257 -15.06 3.89 -17.64
C PRO A 257 -13.56 4.14 -17.67
N MET A 258 -12.78 3.39 -16.89
CA MET A 258 -11.31 3.52 -16.80
C MET A 258 -10.57 2.90 -17.97
N ARG A 259 -11.25 2.02 -18.73
CA ARG A 259 -10.66 1.33 -19.88
C ARG A 259 -10.66 2.22 -21.11
N VAL A 260 -11.55 3.21 -21.24
CA VAL A 260 -11.72 4.00 -22.47
C VAL A 260 -10.41 4.63 -22.98
N ARG A 261 -10.16 4.47 -24.29
CA ARG A 261 -8.89 4.83 -24.98
C ARG A 261 -8.49 6.30 -24.77
N ASP A 262 -9.47 7.18 -24.63
CA ASP A 262 -9.25 8.62 -24.47
C ASP A 262 -8.90 9.05 -23.04
N ILE A 263 -8.91 8.12 -22.06
CA ILE A 263 -8.36 8.38 -20.73
C ILE A 263 -6.82 8.47 -20.75
N HIS A 264 -6.15 8.08 -21.83
CA HIS A 264 -4.68 8.23 -22.05
C HIS A 264 -3.75 7.55 -21.03
N CYS A 265 -4.29 7.05 -19.91
CA CYS A 265 -3.58 6.48 -18.76
C CYS A 265 -3.05 5.08 -19.01
N PHE A 266 -3.78 4.28 -19.81
CA PHE A 266 -3.57 2.84 -19.92
C PHE A 266 -3.47 2.40 -21.38
N LEU A 267 -2.61 1.43 -21.65
CA LEU A 267 -2.68 0.61 -22.86
C LEU A 267 -3.71 -0.48 -22.62
N THR A 268 -4.77 -0.52 -23.45
CA THR A 268 -5.81 -1.53 -23.33
C THR A 268 -5.67 -2.62 -24.38
N THR A 269 -5.89 -3.88 -24.00
CA THR A 269 -5.64 -5.02 -24.88
C THR A 269 -6.48 -6.24 -24.53
N ASP A 270 -6.97 -6.94 -25.55
CA ASP A 270 -7.70 -8.20 -25.43
C ASP A 270 -6.76 -9.44 -25.49
N ASP A 271 -5.49 -9.23 -25.85
CA ASP A 271 -4.55 -10.31 -26.12
C ASP A 271 -3.70 -10.68 -24.89
N LEU A 272 -3.83 -11.94 -24.47
CA LEU A 272 -2.94 -12.60 -23.51
C LEU A 272 -1.52 -12.83 -24.04
N ASP A 273 -1.42 -13.05 -25.34
CA ASP A 273 -0.21 -13.44 -26.03
C ASP A 273 0.38 -12.22 -26.78
N PHE A 274 1.02 -11.29 -26.06
CA PHE A 274 1.91 -10.26 -26.63
C PHE A 274 3.19 -10.87 -27.26
N ALA A 275 3.10 -12.06 -27.88
CA ALA A 275 4.20 -12.69 -28.59
C ALA A 275 4.36 -12.18 -30.04
N GLN A 276 3.32 -11.57 -30.63
CA GLN A 276 3.33 -11.16 -32.04
C GLN A 276 3.26 -9.63 -32.25
N SER A 277 2.88 -8.86 -31.23
CA SER A 277 2.71 -7.40 -31.34
C SER A 277 3.95 -6.63 -30.86
N GLY A 278 5.04 -6.73 -31.62
CA GLY A 278 6.19 -5.82 -31.52
C GLY A 278 7.10 -5.94 -30.28
N PRO A 279 8.26 -5.28 -30.27
CA PRO A 279 9.42 -5.71 -29.47
C PRO A 279 9.46 -5.26 -27.99
N LYS A 280 8.38 -4.74 -27.38
CA LYS A 280 8.53 -3.93 -26.14
C LYS A 280 7.50 -4.10 -25.00
N LEU A 281 6.59 -5.06 -25.03
CA LEU A 281 5.69 -5.31 -23.88
C LEU A 281 5.79 -6.75 -23.38
N TYR A 282 6.24 -6.91 -22.14
CA TYR A 282 6.42 -8.20 -21.50
C TYR A 282 5.10 -8.60 -20.80
N PRO A 283 4.51 -9.75 -21.14
CA PRO A 283 3.44 -10.34 -20.33
C PRO A 283 3.89 -10.53 -18.87
N TRP A 284 2.98 -10.35 -17.92
CA TRP A 284 3.22 -10.58 -16.48
C TRP A 284 3.98 -11.91 -16.21
N HIS A 285 3.57 -12.99 -16.89
CA HIS A 285 4.19 -14.31 -16.79
C HIS A 285 5.63 -14.39 -17.36
N ARG A 286 6.03 -13.48 -18.28
CA ARG A 286 7.40 -13.42 -18.84
C ARG A 286 8.34 -12.53 -18.04
N CYS A 287 7.83 -11.50 -17.36
CA CYS A 287 8.58 -10.83 -16.28
C CYS A 287 8.83 -11.77 -15.10
N SER A 288 7.99 -12.81 -14.99
CA SER A 288 8.06 -13.86 -13.96
C SER A 288 8.77 -15.13 -14.42
N ALA A 289 9.22 -15.21 -15.70
CA ALA A 289 10.08 -16.30 -16.16
C ALA A 289 11.26 -16.41 -15.21
N PRO A 290 11.78 -17.61 -14.88
CA PRO A 290 12.59 -17.86 -13.68
C PRO A 290 13.86 -17.02 -13.71
N CYS A 291 13.72 -15.76 -13.30
CA CYS A 291 14.77 -14.96 -12.72
C CYS A 291 15.24 -15.85 -11.59
N ARG A 292 16.50 -16.28 -11.70
CA ARG A 292 17.24 -16.79 -10.55
C ARG A 292 17.36 -15.62 -9.58
N VAL A 293 16.26 -15.25 -8.94
CA VAL A 293 16.23 -14.28 -7.85
C VAL A 293 17.12 -14.93 -6.81
N SER A 294 18.26 -14.28 -6.51
CA SER A 294 19.19 -14.86 -5.55
C SER A 294 18.52 -14.88 -4.18
N GLU A 295 18.95 -15.81 -3.33
CA GLU A 295 18.52 -15.81 -1.93
C GLU A 295 18.80 -14.44 -1.27
N ASP A 296 19.87 -13.74 -1.71
CA ASP A 296 20.22 -12.39 -1.24
C ASP A 296 19.17 -11.32 -1.61
N GLU A 297 18.55 -11.41 -2.79
CA GLU A 297 17.48 -10.47 -3.19
C GLU A 297 16.23 -10.66 -2.33
N TRP A 298 15.92 -11.90 -1.94
CA TRP A 298 14.84 -12.21 -1.02
C TRP A 298 15.16 -11.77 0.41
N GLU A 299 16.39 -11.99 0.88
CA GLU A 299 16.85 -11.55 2.20
C GLU A 299 16.79 -10.02 2.32
N SER A 300 17.37 -9.31 1.36
CA SER A 300 17.38 -7.84 1.33
C SER A 300 15.96 -7.26 1.37
N PHE A 301 15.07 -7.78 0.53
CA PHE A 301 13.67 -7.33 0.51
C PHE A 301 12.91 -7.73 1.79
N GLY A 302 13.20 -8.91 2.35
CA GLY A 302 12.66 -9.35 3.64
C GLY A 302 13.04 -8.41 4.79
N HIS A 303 14.27 -7.89 4.80
CA HIS A 303 14.69 -6.87 5.76
C HIS A 303 13.93 -5.55 5.59
N ASP A 304 13.68 -5.13 4.36
CA ASP A 304 12.90 -3.92 4.12
C ASP A 304 11.44 -4.08 4.57
N LEU A 305 10.81 -5.21 4.28
CA LEU A 305 9.47 -5.53 4.78
C LEU A 305 9.43 -5.57 6.32
N PHE A 306 10.47 -6.13 6.95
CA PHE A 306 10.57 -6.18 8.40
C PHE A 306 10.63 -4.79 9.04
N LYS A 307 11.39 -3.86 8.45
CA LYS A 307 11.45 -2.45 8.91
C LYS A 307 10.07 -1.77 8.84
N HIS A 308 9.29 -2.09 7.81
CA HIS A 308 7.91 -1.61 7.65
C HIS A 308 6.87 -2.42 8.44
N LYS A 309 7.32 -3.28 9.38
CA LYS A 309 6.47 -4.10 10.25
C LYS A 309 5.54 -5.05 9.47
N ARG A 310 5.86 -5.37 8.21
CA ARG A 310 5.14 -6.32 7.36
C ARG A 310 5.64 -7.74 7.61
N TYR A 311 5.46 -8.20 8.84
CA TYR A 311 6.03 -9.48 9.30
C TYR A 311 5.54 -10.70 8.51
N PRO A 312 4.25 -10.83 8.14
CA PRO A 312 3.80 -11.98 7.36
C PRO A 312 4.50 -12.10 6.00
N GLN A 313 4.65 -10.97 5.29
CA GLN A 313 5.33 -10.92 4.00
C GLN A 313 6.84 -11.10 4.17
N ALA A 314 7.44 -10.53 5.22
CA ALA A 314 8.86 -10.73 5.52
C ALA A 314 9.18 -12.21 5.80
N MET A 315 8.31 -12.94 6.52
CA MET A 315 8.44 -14.39 6.72
C MET A 315 8.50 -15.13 5.38
N HIS A 316 7.62 -14.79 4.43
CA HIS A 316 7.63 -15.40 3.10
C HIS A 316 8.97 -15.17 2.39
N CYS A 317 9.50 -13.94 2.44
CA CYS A 317 10.80 -13.61 1.86
C CYS A 317 11.96 -14.37 2.53
N PHE A 318 12.03 -14.40 3.85
CA PHE A 318 13.09 -15.12 4.56
C PHE A 318 13.01 -16.65 4.40
N ALA A 319 11.80 -17.19 4.26
CA ALA A 319 11.62 -18.60 3.90
C ALA A 319 12.16 -18.91 2.50
N ARG A 320 11.94 -18.01 1.53
CA ARG A 320 12.52 -18.10 0.17
C ARG A 320 14.03 -17.92 0.14
N ALA A 321 14.58 -17.15 1.08
CA ALA A 321 16.02 -16.95 1.27
C ALA A 321 16.70 -18.06 2.11
N SER A 322 15.97 -19.11 2.51
CA SER A 322 16.51 -20.19 3.34
C SER A 322 17.04 -19.74 4.72
N LEU A 323 16.41 -18.71 5.32
CA LEU A 323 16.80 -18.12 6.61
C LEU A 323 15.78 -18.43 7.74
N PRO A 324 15.77 -19.66 8.29
CA PRO A 324 14.76 -20.08 9.27
C PRO A 324 14.78 -19.26 10.57
N ARG A 325 15.95 -18.80 11.01
CA ARG A 325 16.07 -17.92 12.18
C ARG A 325 15.33 -16.59 11.97
N MET A 326 15.44 -16.01 10.78
CA MET A 326 14.75 -14.76 10.46
C MET A 326 13.24 -14.97 10.36
N VAL A 327 12.79 -16.13 9.88
CA VAL A 327 11.37 -16.52 9.91
C VAL A 327 10.85 -16.56 11.35
N ALA A 328 11.55 -17.23 12.26
CA ALA A 328 11.17 -17.32 13.67
C ALA A 328 11.12 -15.94 14.36
N ILE A 329 12.08 -15.06 14.05
CA ILE A 329 12.08 -13.69 14.54
C ILE A 329 10.82 -12.95 14.04
N CYS A 330 10.53 -13.01 12.73
CA CYS A 330 9.35 -12.35 12.17
C CYS A 330 8.04 -12.90 12.78
N GLU A 331 7.97 -14.21 13.01
CA GLU A 331 6.84 -14.85 13.67
C GLU A 331 6.63 -14.31 15.09
N ALA A 332 7.70 -14.18 15.90
CA ALA A 332 7.61 -13.61 17.24
C ALA A 332 7.06 -12.17 17.24
N PHE A 333 7.53 -11.34 16.30
CA PHE A 333 7.02 -9.97 16.12
C PHE A 333 5.56 -9.96 15.64
N HIS A 334 5.20 -10.84 14.71
CA HIS A 334 3.82 -10.96 14.23
C HIS A 334 2.85 -11.38 15.34
N LEU A 335 3.23 -12.39 16.13
CA LEU A 335 2.45 -12.86 17.29
C LEU A 335 2.21 -11.74 18.30
N ARG A 336 3.20 -10.88 18.52
CA ARG A 336 3.04 -9.69 19.39
C ARG A 336 2.02 -8.71 18.84
N GLU A 337 2.03 -8.43 17.54
CA GLU A 337 1.02 -7.55 16.92
C GLU A 337 -0.39 -8.14 17.00
N LEU A 338 -0.53 -9.45 16.78
CA LEU A 338 -1.80 -10.16 16.99
C LEU A 338 -2.27 -10.09 18.45
N ALA A 339 -1.35 -10.20 19.42
CA ALA A 339 -1.67 -10.06 20.83
C ALA A 339 -2.12 -8.63 21.18
N ARG A 340 -1.46 -7.62 20.59
CA ARG A 340 -1.82 -6.20 20.74
C ARG A 340 -3.19 -5.89 20.15
N ALA A 341 -3.54 -6.44 18.99
CA ALA A 341 -4.84 -6.25 18.36
C ALA A 341 -6.01 -6.85 19.18
N LYS A 342 -5.73 -7.83 20.05
CA LYS A 342 -6.73 -8.45 20.93
C LYS A 342 -7.07 -7.62 22.18
N VAL A 343 -6.25 -6.62 22.52
CA VAL A 343 -6.45 -5.81 23.73
C VAL A 343 -7.77 -5.04 23.63
N GLY A 344 -8.64 -5.23 24.62
CA GLY A 344 -9.96 -4.58 24.66
C GLY A 344 -11.03 -5.18 23.72
N VAL A 345 -10.66 -6.16 22.89
CA VAL A 345 -11.57 -6.84 21.95
C VAL A 345 -11.86 -8.28 22.41
N ALA A 346 -10.82 -9.01 22.80
CA ALA A 346 -10.93 -10.41 23.20
C ALA A 346 -11.07 -10.57 24.72
N PRO A 347 -11.56 -11.73 25.22
CA PRO A 347 -11.57 -12.02 26.65
C PRO A 347 -10.16 -11.94 27.26
N PRO A 348 -10.01 -11.50 28.53
CA PRO A 348 -8.70 -11.30 29.15
C PRO A 348 -7.78 -12.52 29.09
N LYS A 349 -8.35 -13.72 29.23
CA LYS A 349 -7.58 -14.96 29.14
C LYS A 349 -6.99 -15.21 27.75
N ALA A 350 -7.77 -14.95 26.69
CA ALA A 350 -7.28 -15.11 25.32
C ALA A 350 -6.21 -14.07 24.96
N GLN A 351 -6.29 -12.87 25.54
CA GLN A 351 -5.25 -11.85 25.44
C GLN A 351 -3.98 -12.29 26.17
N GLN A 352 -4.10 -12.79 27.40
CA GLN A 352 -3.00 -13.33 28.19
C GLN A 352 -2.28 -14.46 27.44
N ASP A 353 -3.02 -15.46 26.96
CA ASP A 353 -2.46 -16.60 26.22
C ASP A 353 -1.72 -16.14 24.95
N ALA A 354 -2.23 -15.11 24.26
CA ALA A 354 -1.57 -14.55 23.08
C ALA A 354 -0.25 -13.85 23.42
N PHE A 355 -0.20 -13.07 24.50
CA PHE A 355 1.04 -12.44 24.96
C PHE A 355 2.06 -13.46 25.47
N LEU A 356 1.64 -14.52 26.16
CA LEU A 356 2.51 -15.62 26.55
C LEU A 356 3.14 -16.29 25.31
N THR A 357 2.33 -16.61 24.31
CA THR A 357 2.81 -17.23 23.06
C THR A 357 3.85 -16.35 22.35
N ALA A 358 3.60 -15.04 22.28
CA ALA A 358 4.56 -14.10 21.70
C ALA A 358 5.86 -14.01 22.53
N ALA A 359 5.75 -14.01 23.86
CA ALA A 359 6.90 -13.95 24.76
C ALA A 359 7.79 -15.19 24.62
N ASP A 360 7.19 -16.39 24.64
CA ASP A 360 7.90 -17.66 24.45
C ASP A 360 8.63 -17.69 23.09
N ALA A 361 8.01 -17.17 22.02
CA ALA A 361 8.63 -17.06 20.70
C ALA A 361 9.83 -16.10 20.67
N PHE A 362 9.77 -14.98 21.40
CA PHE A 362 10.92 -14.07 21.54
C PHE A 362 12.05 -14.69 22.35
N VAL A 363 11.76 -15.44 23.41
CA VAL A 363 12.78 -16.18 24.17
C VAL A 363 13.50 -17.18 23.27
N ALA A 364 12.75 -17.99 22.50
CA ALA A 364 13.34 -18.93 21.55
C ALA A 364 14.23 -18.21 20.50
N SER A 365 13.78 -17.06 20.00
CA SER A 365 14.56 -16.21 19.08
C SER A 365 15.83 -15.63 19.72
N ALA A 366 15.80 -15.33 21.03
CA ALA A 366 16.95 -14.85 21.80
C ALA A 366 17.96 -15.97 22.07
N GLU A 367 17.50 -17.17 22.36
CA GLU A 367 18.34 -18.34 22.60
C GLU A 367 19.16 -18.70 21.35
N ASP A 368 18.54 -18.68 20.17
CA ASP A 368 19.16 -18.94 18.86
C ASP A 368 20.03 -17.76 18.35
N ALA A 369 19.90 -16.57 18.93
CA ALA A 369 20.67 -15.40 18.51
C ALA A 369 22.14 -15.44 18.98
N PRO A 370 23.09 -14.97 18.15
CA PRO A 370 24.48 -14.80 18.57
C PRO A 370 24.59 -13.75 19.68
N PRO A 371 25.66 -13.79 20.50
CA PRO A 371 25.88 -12.80 21.53
C PRO A 371 25.92 -11.38 20.96
N GLY A 372 25.11 -10.46 21.50
CA GLY A 372 25.07 -9.07 21.06
C GLY A 372 23.76 -8.37 21.44
N ASN A 373 23.64 -7.10 21.03
CA ASN A 373 22.48 -6.26 21.36
C ASN A 373 21.15 -6.84 20.85
N GLY A 374 21.15 -7.52 19.70
CA GLY A 374 19.94 -8.16 19.16
C GLY A 374 19.35 -9.21 20.11
N LYS A 375 20.20 -10.04 20.73
CA LYS A 375 19.78 -11.03 21.73
C LYS A 375 19.14 -10.39 22.94
N LEU A 376 19.77 -9.33 23.48
CA LEU A 376 19.23 -8.57 24.61
C LEU A 376 17.89 -7.93 24.26
N GLN A 377 17.74 -7.40 23.04
CA GLN A 377 16.48 -6.83 22.59
C GLN A 377 15.34 -7.86 22.51
N TYR A 378 15.63 -9.10 22.09
CA TYR A 378 14.62 -10.15 22.06
C TYR A 378 14.17 -10.54 23.47
N TYR A 379 15.09 -10.65 24.43
CA TYR A 379 14.71 -10.86 25.84
C TYR A 379 13.89 -9.69 26.40
N ARG A 380 14.25 -8.44 26.07
CA ARG A 380 13.46 -7.27 26.46
C ARG A 380 12.03 -7.32 25.88
N ASN A 381 11.91 -7.64 24.60
CA ASN A 381 10.60 -7.81 23.96
C ASN A 381 9.78 -8.95 24.59
N ALA A 382 10.43 -10.05 24.98
CA ALA A 382 9.78 -11.15 25.70
C ALA A 382 9.27 -10.70 27.07
N ALA A 383 10.11 -10.00 27.83
CA ALA A 383 9.78 -9.48 29.15
C ALA A 383 8.55 -8.54 29.09
N GLU A 384 8.53 -7.59 28.16
CA GLU A 384 7.37 -6.71 27.93
C GLU A 384 6.08 -7.50 27.62
N CYS A 385 6.19 -8.60 26.87
CA CYS A 385 5.06 -9.47 26.58
C CYS A 385 4.61 -10.23 27.83
N TYR A 386 5.51 -10.77 28.64
CA TYR A 386 5.18 -11.44 29.91
C TYR A 386 4.49 -10.49 30.91
N VAL A 387 4.96 -9.24 31.02
CA VAL A 387 4.30 -8.21 31.84
C VAL A 387 2.85 -8.00 31.38
N ARG A 388 2.62 -7.87 30.06
CA ARG A 388 1.26 -7.74 29.51
C ARG A 388 0.41 -8.99 29.70
N ALA A 389 1.04 -10.15 29.83
CA ALA A 389 0.37 -11.40 30.17
C ALA A 389 0.15 -11.59 31.68
N GLY A 390 0.73 -10.76 32.55
CA GLY A 390 0.65 -10.88 34.00
C GLY A 390 1.46 -12.06 34.59
N ASP A 391 2.50 -12.52 33.88
CA ASP A 391 3.47 -13.49 34.44
C ASP A 391 4.73 -12.75 34.92
N ASP A 392 4.61 -12.14 36.10
CA ASP A 392 5.67 -11.29 36.68
C ASP A 392 6.98 -12.05 36.90
N ARG A 393 6.90 -13.35 37.18
CA ARG A 393 8.09 -14.18 37.41
C ARG A 393 8.88 -14.36 36.12
N LYS A 394 8.23 -14.81 35.03
CA LYS A 394 8.89 -14.94 33.74
C LYS A 394 9.34 -13.60 33.17
N ALA A 395 8.58 -12.53 33.43
CA ALA A 395 8.99 -11.17 33.06
C ALA A 395 10.30 -10.76 33.74
N ALA A 396 10.42 -10.98 35.05
CA ALA A 396 11.63 -10.67 35.80
C ALA A 396 12.83 -11.50 35.29
N ASP A 397 12.65 -12.81 35.07
CA ASP A 397 13.68 -13.67 34.51
C ASP A 397 14.15 -13.16 33.13
N ALA A 398 13.23 -12.76 32.25
CA ALA A 398 13.55 -12.23 30.93
C ALA A 398 14.24 -10.84 30.97
N TYR A 399 13.88 -9.96 31.91
CA TYR A 399 14.57 -8.68 32.10
C TYR A 399 16.01 -8.87 32.60
N LEU A 400 16.23 -9.84 33.49
CA LEU A 400 17.59 -10.23 33.92
C LEU A 400 18.43 -10.72 32.73
N ASP A 401 17.86 -11.56 31.87
CA ASP A 401 18.53 -12.04 30.66
C ASP A 401 18.79 -10.91 29.63
N ALA A 402 17.91 -9.90 29.60
CA ALA A 402 18.08 -8.69 28.81
C ALA A 402 19.13 -7.72 29.39
N LYS A 403 19.58 -7.94 30.63
CA LYS A 403 20.43 -7.01 31.41
C LYS A 403 19.77 -5.64 31.60
N ASP A 404 18.46 -5.63 31.72
CA ASP A 404 17.65 -4.44 31.97
C ASP A 404 17.12 -4.54 33.39
N TYR A 405 17.53 -3.63 34.27
CA TYR A 405 17.29 -3.72 35.72
C TYR A 405 16.43 -2.58 36.27
N ASP A 406 16.06 -1.63 35.40
CA ASP A 406 15.16 -0.51 35.70
C ASP A 406 13.70 -0.95 35.49
#